data_AF-A0A377X902-F1
#
_entry.id   AF-A0A377X902-F1
#
_cell.length_a   1.000
_cell.length_b   1.000
_cell.length_c   1.000
_cell.angle_alpha   90.00
_cell.angle_beta   90.00
_cell.angle_gamma   90.00
#
_symmetry.space_group_name_H-M   'P 1'
#
loop_
_entity.id
_entity.type
_entity.pdbx_description
1 polymer ?
#
loop_
_entity_poly.entity_id
_entity_poly.type
_entity_poly.pdbx_seq_one_letter_code
_entity_poly.pdbx_strand_id
1 'polypeptide(L)' 'MNIISRRFDKKEPGTVFRHAESGKIMYRLDARLERDDWEIVQAIISLVYNAGVAAGSKQRAAEIREALGISGTE' A
#
# COMPACT_ATOMS: atom_id res chain seq x y z
N MET A 1 -10.22 -5.33 -1.45
CA MET A 1 -9.07 -5.70 -2.30
C MET A 1 -7.80 -5.75 -1.45
N ASN A 2 -6.84 -6.62 -1.74
CA ASN A 2 -5.55 -6.60 -1.04
C ASN A 2 -4.50 -6.01 -1.98
N ILE A 3 -4.00 -4.82 -1.65
CA ILE A 3 -2.90 -4.20 -2.41
C ILE A 3 -1.55 -4.83 -2.06
N ILE A 4 -1.43 -5.46 -0.89
CA ILE A 4 -0.23 -6.17 -0.44
C ILE A 4 -0.42 -7.69 -0.54
N SER A 5 0.64 -8.38 -0.95
CA SER A 5 0.71 -9.83 -1.00
C SER A 5 0.52 -10.44 0.38
N ARG A 6 -0.19 -11.56 0.46
CA ARG A 6 -0.36 -12.35 1.70
C ARG A 6 0.84 -13.23 2.04
N ARG A 7 1.94 -13.15 1.27
CA ARG A 7 3.15 -13.94 1.51
C ARG A 7 4.11 -13.17 2.42
N PHE A 8 4.33 -13.73 3.60
CA PHE A 8 5.40 -13.32 4.50
C PHE A 8 6.75 -13.87 4.03
N ASP A 9 7.72 -12.99 3.77
CA ASP A 9 9.06 -13.38 3.35
C ASP A 9 10.02 -13.45 4.53
N LYS A 10 10.45 -14.67 4.87
CA LYS A 10 11.36 -14.94 6.00
C LYS A 10 12.84 -14.74 5.64
N LYS A 11 13.18 -14.60 4.36
CA LYS A 11 14.57 -14.54 3.88
C LYS A 11 15.14 -13.13 3.90
N GLU A 12 14.28 -12.12 3.89
CA GLU A 12 14.70 -10.72 3.94
C GLU A 12 15.27 -10.36 5.32
N PRO A 13 16.29 -9.47 5.39
CA PRO A 13 16.91 -9.07 6.66
C PRO A 13 15.93 -8.27 7.54
N GLY A 14 15.07 -7.46 6.91
CA GLY A 14 13.96 -6.74 7.56
C GLY A 14 12.60 -7.14 6.98
N THR A 15 11.55 -6.46 7.41
CA THR A 15 10.20 -6.73 6.92
C THR A 15 9.92 -6.00 5.61
N VAL A 16 9.46 -6.75 4.61
CA VAL A 16 9.11 -6.23 3.29
C VAL A 16 7.65 -6.52 2.97
N PHE A 17 6.93 -5.50 2.50
CA PHE A 17 5.57 -5.64 1.96
C PHE A 17 5.61 -5.45 0.46
N ARG A 18 5.12 -6.45 -0.29
CA ARG A 18 5.12 -6.47 -1.75
C ARG A 18 3.72 -6.25 -2.29
N HIS A 19 3.62 -5.58 -3.43
CA HIS A 19 2.37 -5.46 -4.16
C HIS A 19 1.80 -6.84 -4.51
N ALA A 20 0.51 -7.05 -4.33
CA ALA A 20 -0.14 -8.35 -4.46
C ALA A 20 -0.02 -8.95 -5.87
N GLU A 21 -0.11 -8.12 -6.91
CA GLU A 21 -0.12 -8.59 -8.31
C GLU A 21 1.27 -8.54 -8.96
N SER A 22 2.00 -7.44 -8.75
CA SER A 22 3.27 -7.20 -9.45
C SER A 22 4.50 -7.68 -8.68
N GLY A 23 4.36 -8.03 -7.40
CA GLY A 23 5.46 -8.46 -6.53
C GLY A 23 6.48 -7.35 -6.20
N LYS A 24 6.29 -6.14 -6.73
CA LYS A 24 7.16 -4.98 -6.45
C LYS A 24 7.13 -4.62 -4.97
N ILE A 25 8.27 -4.20 -4.44
CA ILE A 25 8.36 -3.74 -3.05
C ILE A 25 7.62 -2.41 -2.91
N MET A 26 6.67 -2.36 -1.98
CA MET A 26 5.91 -1.14 -1.66
C MET A 26 6.46 -0.47 -0.41
N TYR A 27 6.76 -1.27 0.62
CA TYR A 27 7.27 -0.78 1.90
C TYR A 27 8.39 -1.69 2.40
N ARG A 28 9.38 -1.06 3.05
CA ARG A 28 10.43 -1.73 3.81
C ARG A 28 10.43 -1.17 5.22
N LEU A 29 10.48 -2.06 6.20
CA LEU A 29 10.73 -1.70 7.58
C LEU A 29 12.12 -2.22 7.92
N ASP A 30 12.93 -1.35 8.52
CA ASP A 30 14.23 -1.72 9.10
C ASP A 30 14.04 -2.35 10.48
N ALA A 31 13.08 -3.28 10.55
CA ALA A 31 12.71 -4.07 11.70
C ALA A 31 12.17 -5.40 11.18
N ARG A 32 12.43 -6.47 11.93
CA ARG A 32 11.97 -7.81 11.59
C ARG A 32 10.74 -8.15 12.42
N LEU A 33 9.58 -8.03 11.81
CA LEU A 33 8.31 -8.43 12.42
C LEU A 33 8.18 -9.95 12.46
N GLU A 34 7.57 -10.46 13.51
CA GLU A 34 7.05 -11.82 13.50
C GLU A 34 5.87 -11.93 12.53
N ARG A 35 5.45 -13.17 12.24
CA ARG A 35 4.38 -13.41 11.26
C ARG A 35 3.08 -12.71 11.66
N ASP A 36 2.70 -12.78 12.93
CA ASP A 36 1.42 -12.27 13.40
C ASP A 36 1.40 -10.73 13.34
N ASP A 37 2.48 -10.09 13.79
CA ASP A 37 2.66 -8.64 13.67
C ASP A 37 2.64 -8.18 12.20
N TRP A 38 3.29 -8.95 11.32
CA TRP A 38 3.27 -8.69 9.88
C TRP A 38 1.86 -8.81 9.30
N GLU A 39 1.09 -9.82 9.69
CA GLU A 39 -0.30 -10.01 9.24
C GLU A 39 -1.20 -8.86 9.72
N ILE A 40 -1.00 -8.36 10.94
CA ILE A 40 -1.70 -7.18 11.46
C ILE A 40 -1.39 -5.94 10.62
N VAL A 41 -0.12 -5.66 10.35
CA VAL A 41 0.28 -4.49 9.54
C VAL A 41 -0.26 -4.63 8.11
N GLN A 42 -0.19 -5.83 7.51
CA GLN A 42 -0.76 -6.10 6.19
C GLN A 42 -2.27 -5.81 6.17
N ALA A 43 -3.00 -6.24 7.20
CA ALA A 43 -4.44 -6.02 7.33
C ALA A 43 -4.77 -4.52 7.45
N ILE A 44 -4.02 -3.77 8.25
CA ILE A 44 -4.17 -2.30 8.38
C ILE A 44 -3.94 -1.61 7.04
N ILE A 45 -2.88 -1.97 6.31
CA ILE A 45 -2.59 -1.40 4.99
C ILE A 45 -3.76 -1.66 4.03
N SER A 46 -4.28 -2.90 4.00
CA SER A 46 -5.45 -3.23 3.18
C SER A 46 -6.70 -2.47 3.60
N LEU A 47 -6.94 -2.30 4.90
CA LEU A 47 -8.09 -1.55 5.41
C LEU A 47 -8.05 -0.09 4.94
N VAL A 48 -6.94 0.60 5.17
CA VAL A 48 -6.75 2.01 4.78
C VAL A 48 -6.87 2.18 3.27
N TYR A 49 -6.24 1.28 2.49
CA TYR A 49 -6.35 1.31 1.03
C TYR A 49 -7.80 1.19 0.56
N ASN A 50 -8.55 0.20 1.07
CA ASN A 50 -9.94 -0.01 0.68
C ASN A 50 -10.84 1.15 1.13
N ALA A 51 -10.58 1.75 2.30
CA ALA A 51 -11.27 2.95 2.75
C ALA A 51 -11.00 4.14 1.80
N GLY A 52 -9.76 4.33 1.36
CA GLY A 52 -9.41 5.36 0.37
C GLY A 52 -10.05 5.13 -1.00
N VAL A 53 -10.14 3.87 -1.45
CA VAL A 53 -10.85 3.51 -2.68
C VAL A 53 -12.35 3.81 -2.54
N ALA A 54 -12.98 3.39 -1.44
CA ALA A 54 -14.41 3.58 -1.18
C ALA A 54 -14.78 5.06 -0.99
N ALA A 55 -13.94 5.85 -0.32
CA ALA A 55 -14.13 7.28 -0.14
C ALA A 55 -13.96 8.10 -1.43
N GLY A 56 -13.66 7.46 -2.57
CA GLY A 56 -13.56 8.13 -3.85
C GLY A 56 -12.18 8.73 -4.10
N SER A 57 -11.13 7.90 -4.03
CA SER A 57 -9.76 8.22 -4.46
C SER A 57 -9.69 8.97 -5.81
N LYS A 58 -10.66 8.78 -6.72
CA LYS A 58 -10.76 9.56 -7.96
C LYS A 58 -10.94 11.06 -7.73
N GLN A 59 -11.80 11.45 -6.79
CA GLN A 59 -12.02 12.85 -6.42
C GLN A 59 -10.80 13.40 -5.68
N ARG A 60 -10.26 12.65 -4.72
CA ARG A 60 -9.04 13.05 -4.00
C ARG A 60 -7.81 13.17 -4.93
N ALA A 61 -7.68 12.28 -5.91
CA ALA A 61 -6.63 12.34 -6.92
C ALA A 61 -6.86 13.48 -7.94
N ALA A 62 -8.11 13.85 -8.22
CA ALA A 62 -8.43 15.04 -9.00
C ALA A 62 -8.04 16.32 -8.24
N GLU A 63 -8.42 16.44 -6.97
CA GLU A 63 -8.03 17.55 -6.07
C GLU A 63 -6.49 17.69 -5.96
N ILE A 64 -5.77 16.57 -5.84
CA ILE A 64 -4.30 16.60 -5.79
C ILE A 64 -3.70 17.06 -7.13
N ARG A 65 -4.23 16.57 -8.27
CA ARG A 65 -3.75 17.02 -9.60
C ARG A 65 -4.02 18.50 -9.82
N GLU A 66 -5.18 18.99 -9.39
CA GLU A 66 -5.54 20.41 -9.44
C GLU A 66 -4.60 21.26 -8.57
N ALA A 67 -4.37 20.86 -7.31
CA ALA A 67 -3.45 21.55 -6.41
C ALA A 67 -1.99 21.57 -6.91
N LEU A 68 -1.59 20.58 -7.70
CA LEU A 68 -0.28 20.50 -8.34
C LEU A 68 -0.21 21.21 -9.70
N GLY A 69 -1.30 21.83 -10.17
CA GLY A 69 -1.37 22.52 -11.46
C GLY A 69 -1.36 21.59 -12.68
N ILE A 70 -1.63 20.30 -12.48
CA ILE A 70 -1.62 19.26 -13.51
C ILE A 70 -2.99 19.17 -14.22
N SER A 71 -4.01 19.85 -13.70
CA SER A 71 -5.35 19.91 -14.30
C SER A 71 -5.38 20.83 -15.53
N GLY A 72 -4.99 20.31 -16.69
CA GLY A 72 -5.14 21.00 -17.98
C GLY A 72 -4.06 20.68 -18.99
N THR A 73 -3.95 19.42 -19.43
CA THR A 73 -3.38 19.14 -20.76
C THR A 73 -4.01 17.86 -21.30
N GLU A 74 -4.95 18.09 -22.22
CA GLU A 74 -5.69 17.19 -23.13
C GLU A 74 -6.76 16.24 -22.54
#